data_AF-A0A7H4N861-F1
#
_entry.id   AF-A0A7H4N861-F1
#
_cell.length_a   1.000
_cell.length_b   1.000
_cell.length_c   1.000
_cell.angle_alpha   90.00
_cell.angle_beta   90.00
_cell.angle_gamma   90.00
#
_symmetry.space_group_name_H-M   'P 1'
#
loop_
_entity.id
_entity.type
_entity.pdbx_description
1 polymer ?
#
loop_
_entity_poly.entity_id
_entity_poly.type
_entity_poly.pdbx_seq_one_letter_code
_entity_poly.pdbx_strand_id
1 'polypeptide(L)'
;MTARLLSVTRKGKVCHLLTSMTDAMRYPGGEMADLYSHRWEIELGYREIKQTMQLSRLTLRSKKPELVEQELWGVLLAYNLVRYQMIKMAGHLKGYWPNQLSFSESCGMVMRMLMTLQGASPGRIPELMRDLESMGQLVKLPTRRERAFPRVVKERPWRYPTAPKKKPVSCLTDWHYNAGCPFSCLPPPPAGKGL
;
A
#
# COMPACT_ATOMS: atom_id res chain seq x y z
N MET A 1 -6.13 23.45 -27.13
CA MET A 1 -5.50 22.24 -26.54
C MET A 1 -6.52 21.13 -26.57
N THR A 2 -6.22 19.98 -27.18
CA THR A 2 -7.16 18.86 -27.35
C THR A 2 -6.82 17.77 -26.33
N ALA A 3 -7.82 17.21 -25.66
CA ALA A 3 -7.63 16.15 -24.68
C ALA A 3 -8.72 15.07 -24.84
N ARG A 4 -8.39 13.83 -24.51
CA ARG A 4 -9.29 12.68 -24.53
C ARG A 4 -9.71 12.32 -23.10
N LEU A 5 -11.00 12.13 -22.92
CA LEU A 5 -11.59 11.63 -21.68
C LEU A 5 -11.76 10.10 -21.76
N LEU A 6 -11.24 9.40 -20.76
CA LEU A 6 -11.43 7.97 -20.56
C LEU A 6 -12.30 7.74 -19.31
N SER A 7 -13.29 6.88 -19.42
CA SER A 7 -14.15 6.47 -18.31
C SER A 7 -13.84 5.03 -17.95
N VAL A 8 -13.38 4.80 -16.72
CA VAL A 8 -12.92 3.49 -16.25
C VAL A 8 -13.62 3.15 -14.95
N THR A 9 -14.16 1.95 -14.83
CA THR A 9 -14.76 1.47 -13.58
C THR A 9 -13.71 0.75 -12.74
N ARG A 10 -13.36 1.30 -11.58
CA ARG A 10 -12.40 0.70 -10.64
C ARG A 10 -13.05 0.49 -9.28
N LYS A 11 -13.04 -0.76 -8.79
CA LYS A 11 -13.65 -1.15 -7.48
C LYS A 11 -15.11 -0.67 -7.36
N GLY A 12 -15.89 -0.82 -8.42
CA GLY A 12 -17.31 -0.42 -8.47
C GLY A 12 -17.56 1.08 -8.58
N LYS A 13 -16.52 1.91 -8.75
CA LYS A 13 -16.65 3.36 -8.94
C LYS A 13 -16.21 3.75 -10.35
N VAL A 14 -16.99 4.60 -11.01
CA VAL A 14 -16.59 5.23 -12.26
C VAL A 14 -15.54 6.30 -11.96
N CYS A 15 -14.43 6.25 -12.68
CA CYS A 15 -13.34 7.21 -12.61
C CYS A 15 -13.06 7.76 -13.99
N HIS A 16 -12.72 9.04 -14.05
CA HIS A 16 -12.42 9.74 -15.28
C HIS A 16 -10.92 10.07 -15.36
N LEU A 17 -10.29 9.73 -16.47
CA LEU A 17 -8.89 10.03 -16.76
C LEU A 17 -8.83 10.93 -17.99
N LEU A 18 -8.19 12.09 -17.85
CA LEU A 18 -7.94 13.01 -18.96
C LEU A 18 -6.51 12.81 -19.47
N THR A 19 -6.33 12.66 -20.77
CA THR A 19 -5.01 12.45 -21.39
C THR A 19 -4.84 13.26 -22.67
N SER A 20 -3.61 13.69 -22.95
CA SER A 20 -3.23 14.30 -24.23
C SER A 20 -3.06 13.28 -25.35
N MET A 21 -3.09 11.98 -25.03
CA MET A 21 -3.01 10.88 -25.99
C MET A 21 -4.38 10.63 -26.64
N THR A 22 -4.61 11.30 -27.77
CA THR A 22 -5.92 11.37 -28.44
C THR A 22 -6.23 10.17 -29.34
N ASP A 23 -5.22 9.53 -29.93
CA ASP A 23 -5.40 8.38 -30.82
C ASP A 23 -5.82 7.12 -30.05
N ALA A 24 -7.07 6.69 -30.25
CA ALA A 24 -7.65 5.55 -29.56
C ALA A 24 -7.10 4.19 -30.01
N MET A 25 -6.63 4.09 -31.26
CA MET A 25 -6.08 2.86 -31.81
C MET A 25 -4.64 2.65 -31.34
N ARG A 26 -3.86 3.73 -31.31
CA ARG A 26 -2.48 3.69 -30.80
C ARG A 26 -2.41 3.62 -29.27
N TYR A 27 -3.40 4.17 -28.58
CA TYR A 27 -3.44 4.26 -27.13
C TYR A 27 -4.77 3.73 -26.59
N PRO A 28 -4.89 2.40 -26.41
CA PRO A 28 -6.09 1.78 -25.87
C PRO A 28 -6.42 2.31 -24.48
N GLY A 29 -7.71 2.52 -24.20
CA GLY A 29 -8.16 3.10 -22.92
C GLY A 29 -7.82 2.24 -21.70
N GLY A 30 -7.81 0.92 -21.86
CA GLY A 30 -7.42 -0.03 -20.80
C GLY A 30 -5.96 0.14 -20.38
N GLU A 31 -5.04 0.13 -21.36
CA GLU A 31 -3.61 0.33 -21.11
C GLU A 31 -3.33 1.69 -20.45
N MET A 32 -4.07 2.73 -20.83
CA MET A 32 -3.97 4.05 -20.20
C MET A 32 -4.42 4.04 -18.75
N ALA A 33 -5.48 3.30 -18.44
CA ALA A 33 -5.96 3.14 -17.08
C ALA A 33 -4.94 2.37 -16.21
N ASP A 34 -4.36 1.32 -16.77
CA ASP A 34 -3.34 0.50 -16.10
C ASP A 34 -2.05 1.31 -15.89
N LEU A 35 -1.61 2.08 -16.89
CA LEU A 35 -0.49 3.00 -16.77
C LEU A 35 -0.72 4.02 -15.65
N TYR A 36 -1.91 4.63 -15.61
CA TYR A 36 -2.26 5.58 -14.54
C TYR A 36 -2.30 4.91 -13.16
N SER A 37 -2.58 3.61 -13.09
CA SER A 37 -2.55 2.87 -11.84
C SER A 37 -1.15 2.85 -11.20
N HIS A 38 -0.08 2.87 -12.02
CA HIS A 38 1.32 2.95 -11.57
C HIS A 38 1.70 4.31 -11.00
N ARG A 39 0.85 5.35 -11.10
CA ARG A 39 1.11 6.65 -10.47
C ARG A 39 1.36 6.52 -8.96
N TRP A 40 0.73 5.55 -8.30
CA TRP A 40 0.94 5.25 -6.88
C TRP A 40 2.39 4.89 -6.51
N GLU A 41 3.22 4.50 -7.48
CA GLU A 41 4.63 4.21 -7.24
C GLU A 41 5.41 5.44 -6.76
N ILE A 42 4.95 6.67 -7.05
CA ILE A 42 5.56 7.88 -6.47
C ILE A 42 5.35 7.97 -4.96
N GLU A 43 4.19 7.53 -4.46
CA GLU A 43 3.89 7.52 -3.02
C GLU A 43 4.73 6.47 -2.29
N LEU A 44 5.01 5.37 -2.98
CA LEU A 44 5.99 4.38 -2.52
C LEU A 44 7.38 5.02 -2.40
N GLY A 45 7.84 5.76 -3.41
CA GLY A 45 9.12 6.50 -3.37
C GLY A 45 9.20 7.50 -2.21
N TYR A 46 8.13 8.27 -1.95
CA TYR A 46 8.08 9.15 -0.78
C TYR A 46 8.19 8.38 0.53
N ARG A 47 7.60 7.18 0.61
CA ARG A 47 7.72 6.32 1.78
C ARG A 47 9.15 5.79 1.95
N GLU A 48 9.79 5.36 0.86
CA GLU A 48 11.19 4.91 0.87
C GLU A 48 12.12 5.98 1.43
N ILE A 49 11.96 7.24 0.99
CA ILE A 49 12.76 8.36 1.49
C ILE A 49 12.49 8.60 2.99
N LYS A 50 11.22 8.79 3.36
CA LYS A 50 10.85 9.20 4.74
C LYS A 50 11.05 8.10 5.77
N GLN A 51 10.72 6.86 5.43
CA GLN A 51 10.71 5.75 6.39
C GLN A 51 12.00 4.93 6.32
N THR A 52 12.50 4.65 5.12
CA THR A 52 13.69 3.78 4.96
C THR A 52 14.98 4.59 5.09
N MET A 53 15.16 5.66 4.30
CA MET A 53 16.41 6.44 4.36
C MET A 53 16.50 7.30 5.62
N GLN A 54 15.40 7.94 6.00
CA GLN A 54 15.36 8.82 7.17
C GLN A 54 14.93 8.09 8.47
N LEU A 55 14.71 6.77 8.42
CA LEU A 55 14.32 5.97 9.60
C LEU A 55 13.08 6.51 10.33
N SER A 56 12.14 7.11 9.59
CA SER A 56 10.97 7.83 10.13
C SER A 56 11.30 9.00 11.07
N ARG A 57 12.55 9.48 11.03
CA ARG A 57 13.04 10.66 11.75
C ARG A 57 13.23 11.79 10.75
N LEU A 58 12.22 12.64 10.61
CA LEU A 58 12.23 13.84 9.74
C LEU A 58 13.03 15.00 10.36
N THR A 59 14.16 14.70 10.99
CA THR A 59 15.01 15.70 11.64
C THR A 59 16.18 16.04 10.73
N LEU A 60 16.03 17.13 9.98
CA LEU A 60 17.15 17.80 9.30
C LEU A 60 18.06 18.44 10.36
N ARG A 61 19.36 18.44 10.13
CA ARG A 61 20.35 18.78 11.17
C ARG A 61 20.63 20.28 11.21
N SER A 62 20.66 20.91 10.04
CA SER A 62 20.96 22.33 9.91
C SER A 62 19.84 23.22 10.43
N LYS A 63 20.23 24.38 10.98
CA LYS A 63 19.34 25.45 11.44
C LYS A 63 19.28 26.63 10.48
N LYS A 64 20.01 26.57 9.35
CA LYS A 64 20.02 27.62 8.32
C LYS A 64 19.20 27.16 7.10
N PRO A 65 18.28 27.98 6.56
CA PRO A 65 17.37 27.56 5.49
C PRO A 65 18.11 27.08 4.22
N GLU A 66 19.19 27.76 3.83
CA GLU A 66 20.00 27.37 2.66
C GLU A 66 20.63 25.98 2.81
N LEU A 67 21.16 25.68 4.01
CA LEU A 67 21.77 24.39 4.29
C LEU A 67 20.72 23.28 4.48
N VAL A 68 19.51 23.62 4.94
CA VAL A 68 18.37 22.71 4.99
C VAL A 68 17.97 22.28 3.57
N GLU A 69 17.97 23.21 2.62
CA GLU A 69 17.74 22.90 1.22
C GLU A 69 18.82 21.96 0.67
N GLN A 70 20.09 22.24 0.98
CA GLN A 70 21.21 21.36 0.61
C GLN A 70 21.05 19.94 1.18
N GLU A 71 20.61 19.80 2.43
CA GLU A 71 20.35 18.47 3.02
C GLU A 71 19.25 17.72 2.27
N LEU A 72 18.16 18.41 1.89
CA LEU A 72 17.09 17.80 1.09
C LEU A 72 17.58 17.34 -0.28
N TRP A 73 18.39 18.15 -0.95
CA TRP A 73 19.04 17.76 -2.20
C TRP A 73 19.96 16.55 -2.02
N GLY A 74 20.71 16.49 -0.92
CA GLY A 74 21.55 15.34 -0.57
C GLY A 74 20.74 14.06 -0.38
N VAL A 75 19.59 14.13 0.30
CA VAL A 75 18.67 12.99 0.47
C VAL A 75 18.13 12.53 -0.88
N LEU A 76 17.70 13.46 -1.75
CA LEU A 76 17.17 13.13 -3.06
C LEU A 76 18.25 12.50 -3.98
N LEU A 77 19.48 13.01 -3.92
CA LEU A 77 20.61 12.46 -4.65
C LEU A 77 20.91 11.03 -4.21
N ALA A 78 20.97 10.78 -2.89
CA ALA A 78 21.19 9.44 -2.35
C ALA A 78 20.05 8.48 -2.73
N TYR A 79 18.79 8.93 -2.73
CA TYR A 79 17.66 8.13 -3.21
C TYR A 79 17.86 7.74 -4.68
N ASN A 80 18.16 8.71 -5.54
CA ASN A 80 18.37 8.47 -6.97
C ASN A 80 19.57 7.55 -7.23
N LEU A 81 20.64 7.64 -6.43
CA LEU A 81 21.78 6.73 -6.51
C LEU A 81 21.35 5.27 -6.24
N VAL A 82 20.59 5.03 -5.18
CA VAL A 82 20.07 3.69 -4.88
C VAL A 82 19.14 3.21 -5.99
N ARG A 83 18.24 4.05 -6.50
CA ARG A 83 17.34 3.69 -7.61
C ARG A 83 18.10 3.38 -8.89
N TYR A 84 19.17 4.12 -9.19
CA TYR A 84 20.05 3.84 -10.32
C TYR A 84 20.74 2.48 -10.17
N GLN A 85 21.25 2.17 -8.98
CA GLN A 85 21.83 0.86 -8.72
C GLN A 85 20.81 -0.27 -8.87
N MET A 86 19.56 -0.05 -8.42
CA MET A 86 18.46 -1.00 -8.63
C MET A 86 18.16 -1.22 -10.12
N ILE A 87 18.27 -0.19 -10.96
CA ILE A 87 18.14 -0.33 -12.42
C ILE A 87 19.25 -1.23 -12.97
N LYS A 88 20.49 -1.02 -12.54
CA LYS A 88 21.63 -1.84 -12.96
C LYS A 88 21.52 -3.30 -12.50
N MET A 89 21.09 -3.52 -11.26
CA MET A 89 20.78 -4.85 -10.74
C MET A 89 19.66 -5.52 -11.54
N ALA A 90 18.55 -4.81 -11.80
CA ALA A 90 17.44 -5.34 -12.59
C ALA A 90 17.85 -5.69 -14.02
N GLY A 91 18.80 -4.96 -14.63
CA GLY A 91 19.34 -5.29 -15.95
C GLY A 91 19.98 -6.69 -16.04
N HIS A 92 20.46 -7.23 -14.92
CA HIS A 92 21.01 -8.59 -14.84
C HIS A 92 19.92 -9.66 -14.56
N LEU A 93 18.68 -9.24 -14.30
CA LEU A 93 17.55 -10.11 -13.99
C LEU A 93 16.58 -10.14 -15.16
N LYS A 94 16.54 -11.27 -15.89
CA LYS A 94 15.56 -11.43 -16.98
C LYS A 94 14.13 -11.34 -16.45
N GLY A 95 13.35 -10.40 -17.00
CA GLY A 95 11.91 -10.24 -16.72
C GLY A 95 11.57 -9.55 -15.40
N TYR A 96 12.54 -8.92 -14.72
CA TYR A 96 12.28 -8.15 -13.50
C TYR A 96 12.43 -6.66 -13.73
N TRP A 97 11.51 -5.90 -13.14
CA TRP A 97 11.53 -4.46 -13.13
C TRP A 97 12.20 -3.93 -11.86
N PRO A 98 12.85 -2.76 -11.88
CA PRO A 98 13.51 -2.19 -10.70
C PRO A 98 12.57 -1.99 -9.50
N ASN A 99 11.30 -1.65 -9.76
CA ASN A 99 10.26 -1.50 -8.72
C ASN A 99 9.82 -2.83 -8.07
N GLN A 100 10.28 -3.97 -8.58
CA GLN A 100 10.07 -5.29 -7.98
C GLN A 100 11.25 -5.71 -7.09
N LEU A 101 12.25 -4.84 -6.92
CA LEU A 101 13.36 -5.05 -6.00
C LEU A 101 13.12 -4.30 -4.68
N SER A 102 13.62 -4.85 -3.59
CA SER A 102 13.52 -4.27 -2.26
C SER A 102 14.44 -3.06 -2.15
N PHE A 103 13.85 -1.87 -1.99
CA PHE A 103 14.60 -0.65 -1.79
C PHE A 103 15.46 -0.69 -0.51
N SER A 104 14.91 -1.23 0.59
CA SER A 104 15.63 -1.31 1.87
C SER A 104 16.88 -2.18 1.79
N GLU A 105 16.74 -3.37 1.19
CA GLU A 105 17.88 -4.28 1.01
C GLU A 105 18.90 -3.69 0.04
N SER A 106 18.44 -3.09 -1.06
CA SER A 106 19.31 -2.43 -2.04
C SER A 106 20.09 -1.28 -1.42
N CYS A 107 19.44 -0.46 -0.58
CA CYS A 107 20.08 0.62 0.17
C CYS A 107 21.17 0.07 1.11
N GLY A 108 20.87 -1.03 1.83
CA GLY A 108 21.85 -1.72 2.67
C GLY A 108 23.03 -2.32 1.88
N MET A 109 22.81 -2.80 0.66
CA MET A 109 23.89 -3.28 -0.20
C MET A 109 24.78 -2.14 -0.71
N VAL A 110 24.19 -1.02 -1.14
CA VAL A 110 24.92 0.18 -1.55
C VAL A 110 25.75 0.72 -0.38
N MET A 111 25.17 0.81 0.82
CA MET A 111 25.90 1.24 2.03
C MET A 111 27.08 0.30 2.33
N ARG A 112 26.88 -1.02 2.29
CA ARG A 112 27.96 -1.99 2.48
C ARG A 112 29.07 -1.82 1.46
N MET A 113 28.73 -1.63 0.18
CA MET A 113 29.71 -1.36 -0.86
C MET A 113 30.51 -0.09 -0.57
N LEU A 114 29.86 1.01 -0.20
CA LEU A 114 30.54 2.27 0.15
C LEU A 114 31.52 2.09 1.32
N MET A 115 31.20 1.25 2.31
CA MET A 115 32.11 0.91 3.40
C MET A 115 33.30 0.08 2.91
N THR A 116 33.09 -0.90 2.02
CA THR A 116 34.16 -1.73 1.45
C THR A 116 35.10 -0.92 0.54
N LEU A 117 34.59 0.08 -0.18
CA LEU A 117 35.38 0.92 -1.09
C LEU A 117 36.50 1.68 -0.37
N GLN A 118 36.36 1.96 0.92
CA GLN A 118 37.39 2.66 1.71
C GLN A 118 38.71 1.90 1.79
N GLY A 119 38.68 0.56 1.69
CA GLY A 119 39.87 -0.30 1.71
C GLY A 119 40.24 -0.88 0.35
N ALA A 120 39.48 -0.58 -0.71
CA ALA A 120 39.69 -1.13 -2.03
C ALA A 120 40.66 -0.27 -2.86
N SER A 121 41.50 -0.91 -3.69
CA SER A 121 42.28 -0.18 -4.68
C SER A 121 41.36 0.41 -5.77
N PRO A 122 41.67 1.58 -6.34
CA PRO A 122 40.84 2.20 -7.40
C PRO A 122 40.58 1.28 -8.60
N GLY A 123 41.53 0.40 -8.94
CA GLY A 123 41.38 -0.57 -10.03
C GLY A 123 40.34 -1.68 -9.76
N ARG A 124 40.02 -1.95 -8.49
CA ARG A 124 39.04 -2.99 -8.09
C ARG A 124 37.60 -2.47 -8.08
N ILE A 125 37.38 -1.16 -8.08
CA ILE A 125 36.05 -0.53 -8.00
C ILE A 125 35.10 -1.02 -9.11
N PRO A 126 35.49 -1.07 -10.40
CA PRO A 126 34.59 -1.53 -11.46
C PRO A 126 34.14 -2.98 -11.28
N GLU A 127 34.99 -3.82 -10.67
CA GLU A 127 34.65 -5.21 -10.38
C GLU A 127 33.65 -5.31 -9.23
N LEU A 128 33.87 -4.57 -8.14
CA LEU A 128 32.91 -4.49 -7.03
C LEU A 128 31.54 -3.98 -7.48
N MET A 129 31.50 -3.06 -8.44
CA MET A 129 30.24 -2.60 -9.04
C MET A 129 29.52 -3.73 -9.78
N ARG A 130 30.24 -4.51 -10.60
CA ARG A 130 29.67 -5.68 -11.29
C ARG A 130 29.21 -6.75 -10.32
N ASP A 131 29.97 -7.00 -9.26
CA ASP A 131 29.61 -7.94 -8.21
C ASP A 131 28.29 -7.52 -7.56
N LEU A 132 28.15 -6.24 -7.19
CA LEU A 132 26.91 -5.69 -6.64
C LEU A 132 25.74 -5.83 -7.62
N GLU A 133 25.95 -5.56 -8.91
CA GLU A 133 24.94 -5.70 -9.95
C GLU A 133 24.47 -7.16 -10.11
N SER A 134 25.40 -8.13 -10.01
CA SER A 134 25.10 -9.56 -10.11
C SER A 134 24.25 -10.09 -8.94
N MET A 135 24.31 -9.43 -7.77
CA MET A 135 23.58 -9.81 -6.57
C MET A 135 22.10 -9.40 -6.57
N GLY A 136 21.58 -8.85 -7.68
CA GLY A 136 20.18 -8.43 -7.79
C GLY A 136 19.14 -9.49 -7.40
N GLN A 137 19.49 -10.79 -7.50
CA GLN A 137 18.62 -11.90 -7.09
C GLN A 137 18.25 -11.84 -5.60
N LEU A 138 19.16 -11.37 -4.74
CA LEU A 138 18.98 -11.34 -3.29
C LEU A 138 17.94 -10.31 -2.84
N VAL A 139 17.66 -9.30 -3.67
CA VAL A 139 16.75 -8.20 -3.34
C VAL A 139 15.40 -8.33 -4.03
N LYS A 140 15.10 -9.46 -4.66
CA LYS A 140 13.80 -9.69 -5.30
C LYS A 140 12.67 -9.69 -4.28
N LEU A 141 11.65 -8.88 -4.55
CA LEU A 141 10.40 -8.95 -3.79
C LEU A 141 9.51 -10.08 -4.34
N PRO A 142 8.72 -10.73 -3.48
CA PRO A 142 7.66 -11.62 -3.94
C PRO A 142 6.60 -10.83 -4.71
N THR A 143 5.88 -11.52 -5.60
CA THR A 143 4.78 -10.92 -6.37
C THR A 143 3.80 -10.21 -5.43
N ARG A 144 3.50 -8.95 -5.76
CA ARG A 144 2.64 -8.09 -4.94
C ARG A 144 1.23 -8.68 -4.88
N ARG A 145 0.84 -9.15 -3.71
CA ARG A 145 -0.52 -9.65 -3.45
C ARG A 145 -1.53 -8.51 -3.57
N GLU A 146 -2.72 -8.83 -4.06
CA GLU A 146 -3.84 -7.89 -4.02
C GLU A 146 -4.18 -7.53 -2.58
N ARG A 147 -4.18 -6.23 -2.27
CA ARG A 147 -4.50 -5.72 -0.93
C ARG A 147 -5.98 -5.31 -0.90
N ALA A 148 -6.80 -6.10 -0.21
CA ALA A 148 -8.14 -5.71 0.21
C ALA A 148 -8.11 -5.32 1.69
N PHE A 149 -8.14 -4.02 1.98
CA PHE A 149 -8.47 -3.53 3.31
C PHE A 149 -9.89 -2.98 3.24
N PRO A 150 -10.91 -3.78 3.60
CA PRO A 150 -12.25 -3.24 3.69
C PRO A 150 -12.20 -2.07 4.68
N ARG A 151 -12.81 -0.94 4.32
CA ARG A 151 -12.87 0.24 5.20
C ARG A 151 -13.85 -0.04 6.33
N VAL A 152 -13.43 -0.93 7.23
CA VAL A 152 -14.15 -1.30 8.44
C VAL A 152 -13.33 -0.78 9.59
N VAL A 153 -14.00 -0.17 10.57
CA VAL A 153 -13.37 0.20 11.83
C VAL A 153 -12.92 -1.09 12.48
N LYS A 154 -11.61 -1.36 12.45
CA LYS A 154 -11.03 -2.42 13.25
C LYS A 154 -11.23 -2.02 14.71
N GLU A 155 -11.81 -2.91 15.51
CA GLU A 155 -11.91 -2.68 16.95
C GLU A 155 -10.51 -2.37 17.50
N ARG A 156 -10.41 -1.39 18.40
CA ARG A 156 -9.13 -1.08 19.04
C ARG A 156 -8.70 -2.35 19.80
N PRO A 157 -7.45 -2.84 19.61
CA PRO A 157 -6.97 -3.94 20.40
C PRO A 157 -6.97 -3.53 21.87
N TRP A 158 -7.78 -4.22 22.69
CA TRP A 158 -7.84 -4.04 24.14
C TRP A 158 -7.18 -5.24 24.81
N ARG A 159 -6.42 -5.00 25.89
CA ARG A 159 -5.66 -6.05 26.60
C ARG A 159 -6.55 -7.11 27.23
N TYR A 160 -7.82 -6.81 27.42
CA TYR A 160 -8.80 -7.70 28.05
C TYR A 160 -9.95 -8.04 27.09
N PRO A 161 -10.62 -9.20 27.25
CA PRO A 161 -11.80 -9.51 26.48
C PRO A 161 -12.89 -8.45 26.70
N THR A 162 -13.55 -8.03 25.62
CA THR A 162 -14.76 -7.22 25.72
C THR A 162 -15.87 -8.06 26.34
N ALA A 163 -16.58 -7.50 27.32
CA ALA A 163 -17.75 -8.15 27.89
C ALA A 163 -18.77 -8.42 26.76
N PRO A 164 -19.40 -9.62 26.71
CA PRO A 164 -20.40 -9.91 25.70
C PRO A 164 -21.52 -8.88 25.80
N LYS A 165 -21.92 -8.30 24.65
CA LYS A 165 -23.06 -7.40 24.60
C LYS A 165 -24.30 -8.14 25.11
N LYS A 166 -24.79 -7.77 26.28
CA LYS A 166 -26.07 -8.28 26.80
C LYS A 166 -27.13 -7.93 25.76
N LYS A 167 -27.79 -8.96 25.21
CA LYS A 167 -29.02 -8.74 24.47
C LYS A 167 -29.99 -8.02 25.41
N PRO A 168 -30.74 -7.01 24.94
CA PRO A 168 -31.80 -6.44 25.76
C PRO A 168 -32.72 -7.59 26.15
N VAL A 169 -32.81 -7.87 27.45
CA VAL A 169 -33.80 -8.78 27.99
C VAL A 169 -35.11 -8.03 27.87
N SER A 170 -35.90 -8.32 26.83
CA SER A 170 -37.26 -7.84 26.74
C SER A 170 -38.08 -8.53 27.83
N CYS A 171 -38.11 -7.95 29.03
CA CYS A 171 -39.04 -8.37 30.08
C CYS A 171 -39.70 -7.21 30.83
N LEU A 172 -39.56 -5.97 30.35
CA LEU A 172 -40.29 -4.83 30.90
C LEU A 172 -40.70 -3.86 29.80
N THR A 173 -41.84 -4.15 29.17
CA THR A 173 -42.91 -3.20 28.77
C THR A 173 -44.01 -4.00 28.05
N ASP A 174 -44.77 -4.79 28.80
CA ASP A 174 -46.08 -5.32 28.37
C ASP A 174 -47.11 -4.97 29.43
N TRP A 175 -47.32 -3.67 29.62
CA TRP A 175 -48.49 -3.15 30.35
C TRP A 175 -49.10 -2.02 29.52
N HIS A 176 -50.32 -2.30 29.06
CA HIS A 176 -51.28 -1.38 28.44
C HIS A 176 -50.98 -0.88 27.02
N TYR A 177 -51.53 -1.58 26.02
CA TYR A 177 -52.52 -1.01 25.10
C TYR A 177 -53.22 -2.16 24.34
N ASN A 178 -54.37 -2.58 24.86
CA ASN A 178 -55.31 -3.41 24.11
C ASN A 178 -56.30 -2.46 23.41
N ALA A 179 -56.12 -2.24 22.12
CA ALA A 179 -57.11 -1.58 21.29
C ALA A 179 -57.14 -2.26 19.91
N GLY A 180 -58.00 -3.28 19.80
CA GLY A 180 -58.64 -3.66 18.55
C GLY A 180 -57.82 -4.53 17.60
N CYS A 181 -57.90 -5.85 17.76
CA CYS A 181 -58.00 -6.72 16.60
C CYS A 181 -58.82 -7.98 16.94
N PRO A 182 -59.97 -8.21 16.27
CA PRO A 182 -60.77 -9.41 16.42
C PRO A 182 -60.26 -10.53 15.49
N PHE A 183 -60.76 -11.74 15.71
CA PHE A 183 -60.61 -12.97 14.91
C PHE A 183 -59.61 -14.03 15.41
N SER A 184 -60.19 -14.89 16.27
CA SER A 184 -60.33 -16.34 16.09
C SER A 184 -59.12 -17.15 15.60
N CYS A 185 -58.66 -18.07 16.46
CA CYS A 185 -58.65 -19.52 16.20
C CYS A 185 -57.86 -20.23 17.31
N LEU A 186 -58.53 -20.80 18.31
CA LEU A 186 -57.97 -21.83 19.18
C LEU A 186 -59.02 -22.96 19.29
N PRO A 187 -58.66 -24.23 18.99
CA PRO A 187 -59.56 -25.36 19.18
C PRO A 187 -59.71 -25.67 20.69
N PRO A 188 -60.82 -26.29 21.11
CA PRO A 188 -61.09 -26.54 22.53
C PRO A 188 -60.18 -27.64 23.10
N PRO A 189 -59.88 -27.61 24.41
CA PRO A 189 -59.05 -28.63 25.07
C PRO A 189 -59.81 -29.96 25.22
N PRO A 190 -59.10 -31.11 25.19
CA PRO A 190 -59.72 -32.41 25.39
C PRO A 190 -60.15 -32.63 26.85
N ALA A 191 -61.29 -33.31 26.99
CA ALA A 191 -61.96 -33.61 28.25
C ALA A 191 -61.12 -34.49 29.18
N GLY A 192 -61.14 -34.16 30.47
CA GLY A 192 -60.49 -34.94 31.52
C GLY A 192 -61.14 -36.31 31.77
N LYS A 193 -60.32 -37.24 32.23
CA LYS A 193 -60.63 -38.39 33.11
C LYS A 193 -59.37 -38.53 33.98
N GLY A 194 -59.40 -38.52 35.31
CA GLY A 194 -60.41 -39.00 36.23
C GLY A 194 -59.86 -40.24 36.93
N LEU A 195 -59.12 -40.02 38.02
CA LEU A 195 -59.05 -40.74 39.30
C LEU A 195 -57.78 -40.35 40.06
#